data_AF-A0A699Z9I0-F1
#
_entry.id   AF-A0A699Z9I0-F1
#
_cell.length_a   1.000
_cell.length_b   1.000
_cell.length_c   1.000
_cell.angle_alpha   90.00
_cell.angle_beta   90.00
_cell.angle_gamma   90.00
#
_symmetry.space_group_name_H-M   'P 1'
#
loop_
_entity.id
_entity.type
_entity.pdbx_description
1 polymer ?
#
loop_
_entity_poly.entity_id
_entity_poly.type
_entity_poly.pdbx_seq_one_letter_code
_entity_poly.pdbx_strand_id
1 'polypeptide(L)'
;MVEDAKKVLFLYANKVSQVVKDVLLDLHMMKKTEAVKFSRKNEECRPFEVGGETRLEFYASKTECGLFALGSHSKKRPHNMVLGRLFDGRLYDCLELGVEGFKSIRAFGNTGTGAGLGAKPCIVFVGEKFDSVPGLKLARSLLLDMFRGETVATVNLAGVDRVVVATALEDAKAMTSATADVQKEALVQPRLGKRKEKNVASDNIEGKVGRMYMPKQKV
;
A
#
# COMPACT_ATOMS: atom_id res chain seq x y z
N MET A 1 -4.12 12.34 -14.24
CA MET A 1 -3.34 11.15 -14.65
C MET A 1 -3.79 10.01 -13.76
N VAL A 2 -4.04 8.83 -14.31
CA VAL A 2 -4.38 7.64 -13.53
C VAL A 2 -3.05 6.91 -13.29
N GLU A 3 -2.74 6.62 -12.04
CA GLU A 3 -1.53 5.85 -11.68
C GLU A 3 -1.80 4.36 -11.80
N ASP A 4 -0.79 3.61 -12.26
CA ASP A 4 -0.81 2.15 -12.31
C ASP A 4 -0.77 1.54 -10.91
N ALA A 5 -1.05 0.24 -10.82
CA ALA A 5 -0.92 -0.48 -9.55
C ALA A 5 0.53 -0.45 -9.04
N LYS A 6 0.68 -0.18 -7.74
CA LYS A 6 2.01 -0.12 -7.11
C LYS A 6 2.63 -1.50 -7.01
N LYS A 7 3.81 -1.67 -7.60
CA LYS A 7 4.63 -2.89 -7.47
C LYS A 7 5.30 -2.94 -6.09
N VAL A 8 5.38 -4.16 -5.54
CA VAL A 8 6.02 -4.43 -4.24
C VAL A 8 7.38 -5.11 -4.44
N LEU A 9 8.43 -4.55 -3.85
CA LEU A 9 9.76 -5.12 -3.79
C LEU A 9 9.95 -5.96 -2.52
N PHE A 10 10.13 -7.27 -2.67
CA PHE A 10 10.40 -8.21 -1.58
C PHE A 10 11.90 -8.43 -1.41
N LEU A 11 12.41 -8.14 -0.20
CA LEU A 11 13.83 -8.16 0.14
C LEU A 11 14.08 -8.99 1.40
N TYR A 12 15.28 -9.56 1.47
CA TYR A 12 15.80 -10.13 2.70
C TYR A 12 16.95 -9.28 3.23
N ALA A 13 16.92 -8.97 4.52
CA ALA A 13 18.07 -8.43 5.23
C ALA A 13 19.14 -9.52 5.43
N ASN A 14 20.24 -9.19 6.12
CA ASN A 14 21.32 -10.13 6.41
C ASN A 14 20.82 -11.42 7.09
N LYS A 15 20.07 -11.24 8.20
CA LYS A 15 19.49 -12.34 8.98
C LYS A 15 17.98 -12.34 8.78
N VAL A 16 17.45 -13.49 8.38
CA VAL A 16 16.01 -13.69 8.18
C VAL A 16 15.65 -15.12 8.62
N SER A 17 14.58 -15.24 9.41
CA SER A 17 14.07 -16.54 9.87
C SER A 17 13.26 -17.25 8.79
N GLN A 18 13.11 -18.58 8.90
CA GLN A 18 12.31 -19.35 7.93
C GLN A 18 10.85 -18.88 7.93
N VAL A 19 10.26 -18.63 9.10
CA VAL A 19 8.90 -18.08 9.25
C VAL A 19 8.70 -16.82 8.39
N VAL A 20 9.63 -15.86 8.47
CA VAL A 20 9.53 -14.61 7.70
C VAL A 20 9.73 -14.85 6.20
N LYS A 21 10.58 -15.79 5.80
CA LYS A 21 10.70 -16.16 4.38
C LYS A 21 9.39 -16.71 3.83
N ASP A 22 8.71 -17.55 4.62
CA ASP A 22 7.44 -18.17 4.24
C ASP A 22 6.31 -17.12 4.18
N VAL A 23 6.27 -16.18 5.13
CA VAL A 23 5.36 -15.01 5.08
C VAL A 23 5.57 -14.20 3.80
N LEU A 24 6.82 -13.84 3.48
CA LEU A 24 7.14 -13.07 2.28
C LEU A 24 6.89 -13.86 0.99
N LEU A 25 7.00 -15.20 1.03
CA LEU A 25 6.61 -16.06 -0.08
C LEU A 25 5.10 -16.01 -0.31
N ASP A 26 4.30 -16.16 0.74
CA ASP A 26 2.84 -16.14 0.64
C ASP A 26 2.33 -14.75 0.19
N LEU A 27 2.90 -13.66 0.73
CA LEU A 27 2.60 -12.30 0.27
C LEU A 27 3.00 -12.06 -1.19
N HIS A 28 4.16 -12.58 -1.61
CA HIS A 28 4.58 -12.51 -3.01
C HIS A 28 3.64 -13.29 -3.94
N MET A 29 3.14 -14.45 -3.51
CA MET A 29 2.17 -15.24 -4.27
C MET A 29 0.83 -14.51 -4.41
N MET A 30 0.36 -13.83 -3.36
CA MET A 30 -0.83 -12.99 -3.43
C MET A 30 -0.67 -11.82 -4.41
N LYS A 31 0.57 -11.34 -4.60
CA LYS A 31 0.88 -10.18 -5.44
C LYS A 31 1.48 -10.46 -6.80
N LYS A 32 1.70 -11.72 -7.15
CA LYS A 32 2.54 -12.22 -8.26
C LYS A 32 2.76 -11.29 -9.48
N THR A 33 1.73 -10.68 -10.05
CA THR A 33 1.83 -9.79 -11.23
C THR A 33 2.44 -8.42 -10.93
N GLU A 34 2.32 -7.94 -9.69
CA GLU A 34 2.74 -6.64 -9.18
C GLU A 34 3.84 -6.79 -8.11
N ALA A 35 4.72 -7.78 -8.25
CA ALA A 35 5.75 -8.06 -7.27
C ALA A 35 7.10 -8.42 -7.88
N VAL A 36 8.17 -7.83 -7.35
CA VAL A 36 9.55 -8.19 -7.65
C VAL A 36 10.17 -8.75 -6.38
N LYS A 37 10.86 -9.89 -6.47
CA LYS A 37 11.48 -10.55 -5.33
C LYS A 37 12.96 -10.76 -5.55
N PHE A 38 13.78 -10.34 -4.59
CA PHE A 38 15.21 -10.66 -4.58
C PHE A 38 15.48 -11.89 -3.72
N SER A 39 16.24 -12.83 -4.26
CA SER A 39 16.65 -14.04 -3.54
C SER A 39 17.90 -13.81 -2.68
N ARG A 40 18.75 -12.85 -3.06
CA ARG A 40 19.98 -12.51 -2.33
C ARG A 40 19.68 -11.66 -1.11
N LYS A 41 20.52 -11.80 -0.08
CA LYS A 41 20.46 -11.01 1.14
C LYS A 41 21.08 -9.63 0.90
N ASN A 42 20.51 -8.62 1.54
CA ASN A 42 20.88 -7.22 1.39
C ASN A 42 21.18 -6.65 2.79
N GLU A 43 22.45 -6.71 3.21
CA GLU A 43 22.83 -6.37 4.58
C GLU A 43 22.79 -4.87 4.88
N GLU A 44 22.95 -4.08 3.83
CA GLU A 44 22.98 -2.61 3.86
C GLU A 44 21.57 -2.00 3.87
N CYS A 45 20.52 -2.78 3.58
CA CYS A 45 19.14 -2.30 3.62
C CYS A 45 18.64 -2.23 5.06
N ARG A 46 18.69 -1.03 5.65
CA ARG A 46 18.29 -0.76 7.04
C ARG A 46 17.47 0.53 7.10
N PRO A 47 16.15 0.46 6.85
CA PRO A 47 15.30 1.65 6.68
C PRO A 47 15.21 2.57 7.91
N PHE A 48 15.60 2.10 9.10
CA PHE A 48 15.55 2.86 10.35
C PHE A 48 16.92 3.40 10.79
N GLU A 49 18.00 3.07 10.08
CA GLU A 49 19.33 3.63 10.35
C GLU A 49 19.58 4.78 9.38
N VAL A 50 20.23 5.85 9.86
CA VAL A 50 20.52 7.02 9.03
C VAL A 50 21.40 6.62 7.85
N GLY A 51 20.90 6.80 6.62
CA GLY A 51 21.58 6.43 5.38
C GLY A 51 21.41 4.95 4.98
N GLY A 52 20.76 4.13 5.81
CA GLY A 52 20.48 2.71 5.53
C GLY A 52 19.34 2.48 4.52
N GLU A 53 18.61 3.53 4.16
CA GLU A 53 17.58 3.59 3.12
C GLU A 53 18.16 3.66 1.70
N THR A 54 19.38 4.18 1.52
CA THR A 54 19.97 4.48 0.20
C THR A 54 19.96 3.28 -0.76
N ARG A 55 20.28 2.08 -0.27
CA ARG A 55 20.26 0.86 -1.09
C ARG A 55 18.86 0.41 -1.44
N LEU A 56 17.93 0.57 -0.50
CA LEU A 56 16.52 0.26 -0.73
C LEU A 56 15.95 1.17 -1.81
N GLU A 57 16.21 2.48 -1.73
CA GLU A 57 15.82 3.48 -2.72
C GLU A 57 16.40 3.18 -4.11
N PHE A 58 17.68 2.81 -4.18
CA PHE A 58 18.32 2.40 -5.42
C PHE A 58 17.64 1.17 -6.06
N TYR A 59 17.36 0.12 -5.27
CA TYR A 59 16.70 -1.08 -5.77
C TYR A 59 15.24 -0.81 -6.17
N ALA A 60 14.51 -0.03 -5.39
CA ALA A 60 13.14 0.36 -5.67
C ALA A 60 13.06 1.16 -6.97
N SER A 61 13.96 2.13 -7.17
CA SER A 61 14.04 2.93 -8.40
C SER A 61 14.38 2.06 -9.61
N LYS A 62 15.32 1.13 -9.48
CA LYS A 62 15.72 0.21 -10.56
C LYS A 62 14.62 -0.78 -10.96
N THR A 63 13.74 -1.14 -10.03
CA THR A 63 12.65 -2.11 -10.23
C THR A 63 11.29 -1.45 -10.39
N GLU A 64 11.24 -0.12 -10.39
CA GLU A 64 10.00 0.68 -10.44
C GLU A 64 8.98 0.25 -9.36
N CYS A 65 9.45 -0.05 -8.16
CA CYS A 65 8.61 -0.46 -7.05
C CYS A 65 8.34 0.72 -6.10
N GLY A 66 7.07 1.07 -5.94
CA GLY A 66 6.63 2.10 -4.99
C GLY A 66 6.37 1.57 -3.58
N LEU A 67 6.43 0.26 -3.39
CA LEU A 67 6.24 -0.44 -2.11
C LEU A 67 7.40 -1.40 -1.87
N PHE A 68 7.71 -1.66 -0.61
CA PHE A 68 8.69 -2.70 -0.25
C PHE A 68 8.27 -3.51 0.97
N ALA A 69 8.79 -4.73 1.04
CA ALA A 69 8.68 -5.62 2.17
C ALA A 69 10.07 -6.24 2.46
N LEU A 70 10.65 -5.90 3.60
CA LEU A 70 11.97 -6.34 4.05
C LEU A 70 11.84 -7.31 5.22
N GLY A 71 12.27 -8.55 5.03
CA GLY A 71 12.34 -9.55 6.10
C GLY A 71 13.63 -9.46 6.90
N SER A 72 13.54 -9.45 8.22
CA SER A 72 14.69 -9.44 9.13
C SER A 72 14.47 -10.32 10.36
N HIS A 73 15.55 -10.62 11.09
CA HIS A 73 15.49 -11.40 12.33
C HIS A 73 16.63 -11.06 13.26
N SER A 74 16.32 -10.74 14.52
CA SER A 74 17.29 -10.52 15.58
C SER A 74 16.73 -10.96 16.94
N LYS A 75 17.58 -11.06 17.97
CA LYS A 75 17.12 -11.35 19.34
C LYS A 75 16.19 -10.26 19.88
N LYS A 76 16.46 -8.99 19.56
CA LYS A 76 15.64 -7.84 19.98
C LYS A 76 14.31 -7.77 19.21
N ARG A 77 14.30 -8.26 17.97
CA ARG A 77 13.16 -8.24 17.04
C ARG A 77 13.05 -9.58 16.33
N PRO A 78 12.49 -10.61 16.99
CA PRO A 78 12.28 -11.91 16.38
C PRO A 78 11.24 -11.80 15.25
N HIS A 79 11.35 -12.68 14.27
CA HIS A 79 10.46 -12.78 13.10
C HIS A 79 9.95 -11.45 12.53
N ASN A 80 10.86 -10.51 12.29
CA ASN A 80 10.50 -9.14 11.97
C ASN A 80 10.32 -8.91 10.47
N MET A 81 9.35 -8.08 10.11
CA MET A 81 9.07 -7.66 8.75
C MET A 81 8.85 -6.15 8.73
N VAL A 82 9.51 -5.46 7.80
CA VAL A 82 9.33 -4.03 7.59
C VAL A 82 8.59 -3.84 6.28
N LEU A 83 7.45 -3.17 6.32
CA LEU A 83 6.71 -2.76 5.13
C LEU A 83 6.86 -1.26 4.96
N GLY A 84 6.92 -0.75 3.74
CA GLY A 84 6.95 0.69 3.54
C GLY A 84 6.66 1.14 2.13
N ARG A 85 6.52 2.45 1.98
CA ARG A 85 6.26 3.15 0.73
C ARG A 85 7.46 3.97 0.33
N LEU A 86 7.65 4.08 -0.98
CA LEU A 86 8.52 5.06 -1.58
C LEU A 86 7.68 6.09 -2.34
N PHE A 87 8.12 7.34 -2.31
CA PHE A 87 7.58 8.43 -3.09
C PHE A 87 8.74 9.09 -3.85
N ASP A 88 8.61 9.19 -5.17
CA ASP A 88 9.65 9.72 -6.06
C ASP A 88 11.05 9.11 -5.80
N GLY A 89 11.09 7.78 -5.66
CA GLY A 89 12.32 7.03 -5.39
C GLY A 89 12.88 7.16 -3.97
N ARG A 90 12.25 7.95 -3.09
CA ARG A 90 12.68 8.17 -1.70
C ARG A 90 11.78 7.46 -0.69
N LEU A 91 12.34 7.07 0.45
CA LEU A 91 11.58 6.45 1.53
C LEU A 91 10.53 7.43 2.10
N TYR A 92 9.25 7.08 1.97
CA TYR A 92 8.13 7.92 2.40
C TYR A 92 7.69 7.60 3.82
N ASP A 93 7.36 6.34 4.08
CA ASP A 93 7.07 5.83 5.41
C ASP A 93 7.31 4.33 5.47
N CYS A 94 7.54 3.82 6.67
CA CYS A 94 7.66 2.39 6.89
C CYS A 94 7.15 2.00 8.27
N LEU A 95 6.71 0.75 8.36
CA LEU A 95 6.12 0.12 9.51
C LEU A 95 6.83 -1.21 9.77
N GLU A 96 7.15 -1.48 11.03
CA GLU A 96 7.84 -2.67 11.49
C GLU A 96 6.84 -3.54 12.22
N LEU A 97 6.78 -4.80 11.81
CA LEU A 97 5.78 -5.77 12.21
C LEU A 97 6.49 -7.05 12.66
N GLY A 98 6.33 -7.39 13.93
CA GLY A 98 6.71 -8.71 14.43
C GLY A 98 5.68 -9.75 13.98
N VAL A 99 6.14 -10.86 13.41
CA VAL A 99 5.27 -11.97 13.01
C VAL A 99 5.18 -12.99 14.14
N GLU A 100 3.96 -13.26 14.58
CA GLU A 100 3.64 -14.29 15.57
C GLU A 100 2.54 -15.22 15.03
N GLY A 101 2.60 -16.51 15.39
CA GLY A 101 1.55 -17.48 15.06
C GLY A 101 1.31 -17.72 13.57
N PHE A 102 2.30 -17.52 12.70
CA PHE A 102 2.14 -17.66 11.25
C PHE A 102 1.71 -19.06 10.81
N LYS A 103 0.70 -19.11 9.94
CA LYS A 103 0.28 -20.32 9.21
C LYS A 103 0.30 -20.00 7.72
N SER A 104 1.04 -20.79 6.95
CA SER A 104 1.13 -20.59 5.50
C SER A 104 -0.19 -20.90 4.81
N ILE A 105 -0.44 -20.25 3.66
CA ILE A 105 -1.53 -20.54 2.73
C ILE A 105 -1.61 -22.05 2.42
N ARG A 106 -0.45 -22.71 2.29
CA ARG A 106 -0.36 -24.15 2.02
C ARG A 106 -0.91 -25.02 3.14
N ALA A 107 -0.89 -24.55 4.38
CA ALA A 107 -1.43 -25.27 5.53
C ALA A 107 -2.96 -25.40 5.47
N PHE A 108 -3.64 -24.60 4.64
CA PHE A 108 -5.08 -24.62 4.44
C PHE A 108 -5.53 -25.49 3.24
N GLY A 109 -4.62 -26.26 2.64
CA GLY A 109 -4.94 -27.17 1.54
C GLY A 109 -5.43 -26.47 0.27
N ASN A 110 -6.32 -27.12 -0.48
CA ASN A 110 -6.83 -26.63 -1.77
C ASN A 110 -7.62 -25.32 -1.67
N THR A 111 -8.19 -25.02 -0.50
CA THR A 111 -8.94 -23.77 -0.25
C THR A 111 -8.02 -22.54 -0.33
N GLY A 112 -6.74 -22.69 0.01
CA GLY A 112 -5.76 -21.59 -0.06
C GLY A 112 -5.19 -21.33 -1.46
N THR A 113 -5.26 -22.31 -2.36
CA THR A 113 -4.62 -22.26 -3.69
C THR A 113 -5.58 -22.07 -4.85
N GLY A 114 -6.90 -22.21 -4.63
CA GLY A 114 -7.94 -22.02 -5.65
C GLY A 114 -8.23 -20.56 -6.01
N ALA A 115 -7.55 -19.61 -5.36
CA ALA A 115 -7.77 -18.19 -5.56
C ALA A 115 -7.16 -17.72 -6.90
N GLY A 116 -7.95 -17.03 -7.73
CA GLY A 116 -7.57 -16.57 -9.04
C GLY A 116 -6.38 -15.61 -8.99
N LEU A 117 -5.43 -15.77 -9.90
CA LEU A 117 -4.32 -14.83 -10.05
C LEU A 117 -4.88 -13.46 -10.49
N GLY A 118 -4.56 -12.40 -9.74
CA GLY A 118 -5.03 -11.04 -10.02
C GLY A 118 -6.44 -10.72 -9.53
N ALA A 119 -7.12 -11.66 -8.84
CA ALA A 119 -8.39 -11.38 -8.20
C ALA A 119 -8.23 -10.32 -7.09
N LYS A 120 -9.18 -9.38 -7.02
CA LYS A 120 -9.12 -8.30 -6.03
C LYS A 120 -9.61 -8.78 -4.67
N PRO A 121 -8.78 -8.71 -3.62
CA PRO A 121 -9.22 -9.03 -2.28
C PRO A 121 -10.18 -7.95 -1.76
N CYS A 122 -11.24 -8.36 -1.07
CA CYS A 122 -11.92 -7.45 -0.15
C CYS A 122 -11.06 -7.27 1.10
N ILE A 123 -10.97 -6.05 1.63
CA ILE A 123 -10.16 -5.77 2.82
C ILE A 123 -11.08 -5.24 3.92
N VAL A 124 -11.05 -5.89 5.07
CA VAL A 124 -11.88 -5.54 6.23
C VAL A 124 -10.97 -5.21 7.40
N PHE A 125 -11.14 -4.02 7.98
CA PHE A 125 -10.47 -3.60 9.20
C PHE A 125 -11.48 -3.61 10.34
N VAL A 126 -11.16 -4.34 11.41
CA VAL A 126 -12.03 -4.50 12.58
C VAL A 126 -11.35 -3.87 13.80
N GLY A 127 -12.00 -2.86 14.37
CA GLY A 127 -11.57 -2.19 15.60
C GLY A 127 -11.24 -0.70 15.41
N GLU A 128 -11.70 0.13 16.34
CA GLU A 128 -11.58 1.60 16.31
C GLU A 128 -10.13 2.09 16.40
N LYS A 129 -9.22 1.24 16.90
CA LYS A 129 -7.79 1.58 17.02
C LYS A 129 -7.12 1.86 15.68
N PHE A 130 -7.67 1.36 14.57
CA PHE A 130 -7.21 1.71 13.22
C PHE A 130 -7.41 3.19 12.87
N ASP A 131 -8.29 3.90 13.58
CA ASP A 131 -8.53 5.33 13.38
C ASP A 131 -7.87 6.20 14.46
N SER A 132 -7.74 5.68 15.69
CA SER A 132 -7.20 6.43 16.83
C SER A 132 -5.69 6.28 17.04
N VAL A 133 -5.09 5.12 16.77
CA VAL A 133 -3.66 4.86 17.02
C VAL A 133 -2.84 5.16 15.76
N PRO A 134 -1.86 6.08 15.79
CA PRO A 134 -1.10 6.48 14.61
C PRO A 134 -0.43 5.31 13.86
N GLY A 135 0.18 4.36 14.59
CA GLY A 135 0.82 3.19 13.98
C GLY A 135 -0.16 2.26 13.27
N LEU A 136 -1.36 2.06 13.84
CA LEU A 136 -2.41 1.25 13.20
C LEU A 136 -3.07 1.99 12.05
N LYS A 137 -3.19 3.32 12.12
CA LYS A 137 -3.64 4.15 11.00
C LYS A 137 -2.68 4.05 9.81
N LEU A 138 -1.37 4.07 10.09
CA LEU A 138 -0.34 3.80 9.09
C LEU A 138 -0.46 2.37 8.55
N ALA A 139 -0.63 1.36 9.42
CA ALA A 139 -0.83 -0.03 9.01
C ALA A 139 -2.04 -0.18 8.09
N ARG A 140 -3.18 0.44 8.44
CA ARG A 140 -4.40 0.47 7.61
C ARG A 140 -4.11 1.07 6.24
N SER A 141 -3.48 2.25 6.21
CA SER A 141 -3.14 2.92 4.95
C SER A 141 -2.20 2.08 4.09
N LEU A 142 -1.20 1.45 4.70
CA LEU A 142 -0.19 0.68 3.98
C LEU A 142 -0.75 -0.62 3.43
N LEU A 143 -1.54 -1.36 4.23
CA LEU A 143 -2.18 -2.60 3.80
C LEU A 143 -3.22 -2.36 2.70
N LEU A 144 -3.97 -1.25 2.78
CA LEU A 144 -4.86 -0.83 1.68
C LEU A 144 -4.09 -0.58 0.40
N ASP A 145 -3.01 0.19 0.47
CA ASP A 145 -2.19 0.53 -0.70
C ASP A 145 -1.48 -0.71 -1.27
N MET A 146 -1.08 -1.64 -0.39
CA MET A 146 -0.51 -2.92 -0.80
C MET A 146 -1.56 -3.75 -1.51
N PHE A 147 -2.73 -4.03 -0.94
CA PHE A 147 -3.65 -5.03 -1.51
C PHE A 147 -4.71 -4.51 -2.50
N ARG A 148 -4.89 -3.19 -2.68
CA ARG A 148 -5.92 -2.63 -3.58
C ARG A 148 -5.76 -2.98 -5.07
N GLY A 149 -4.52 -3.13 -5.54
CA GLY A 149 -4.21 -3.34 -6.97
C GLY A 149 -4.61 -2.13 -7.84
N GLU A 150 -4.94 -2.37 -9.11
CA GLU A 150 -5.36 -1.32 -10.05
C GLU A 150 -6.65 -0.61 -9.61
N THR A 151 -6.86 0.64 -10.01
CA THR A 151 -8.14 1.33 -9.77
C THR A 151 -9.11 0.98 -10.88
N VAL A 152 -10.25 0.37 -10.55
CA VAL A 152 -11.30 -0.01 -11.53
C VAL A 152 -12.62 0.66 -11.17
N ALA A 153 -13.41 1.03 -12.18
CA ALA A 153 -14.73 1.62 -11.97
C ALA A 153 -15.79 0.58 -11.56
N THR A 154 -15.64 -0.66 -12.04
CA THR A 154 -16.57 -1.76 -11.79
C THR A 154 -15.80 -3.02 -11.41
N VAL A 155 -16.41 -3.85 -10.54
CA VAL A 155 -15.83 -5.11 -10.06
C VAL A 155 -16.77 -6.24 -10.43
N ASN A 156 -16.23 -7.32 -11.00
CA ASN A 156 -16.99 -8.53 -11.22
C ASN A 156 -17.09 -9.30 -9.89
N LEU A 157 -18.32 -9.53 -9.41
CA LEU A 157 -18.58 -10.26 -8.16
C LEU A 157 -18.04 -11.70 -8.20
N ALA A 158 -18.06 -12.35 -9.37
CA ALA A 158 -17.49 -13.68 -9.54
C ALA A 158 -15.95 -13.71 -9.38
N GLY A 159 -15.29 -12.55 -9.45
CA GLY A 159 -13.85 -12.39 -9.25
C GLY A 159 -13.46 -12.02 -7.81
N VAL A 160 -14.43 -11.88 -6.89
CA VAL A 160 -14.15 -11.67 -5.46
C VAL A 160 -14.00 -13.03 -4.81
N ASP A 161 -12.75 -13.49 -4.68
CA ASP A 161 -12.43 -14.84 -4.22
C ASP A 161 -11.88 -14.89 -2.79
N ARG A 162 -11.45 -13.75 -2.24
CA ARG A 162 -10.77 -13.68 -0.95
C ARG A 162 -11.06 -12.40 -0.19
N VAL A 163 -10.98 -12.53 1.14
CA VAL A 163 -11.09 -11.41 2.08
C VAL A 163 -9.84 -11.37 2.96
N VAL A 164 -9.17 -10.22 2.99
CA VAL A 164 -8.09 -9.92 3.94
C VAL A 164 -8.71 -9.21 5.14
N VAL A 165 -8.67 -9.86 6.30
CA VAL A 165 -9.20 -9.30 7.54
C VAL A 165 -8.04 -8.90 8.44
N ALA A 166 -8.05 -7.64 8.88
CA ALA A 166 -7.12 -7.11 9.86
C ALA A 166 -7.90 -6.68 11.10
N THR A 167 -7.61 -7.31 12.24
CA THR A 167 -8.28 -7.02 13.52
C THR A 167 -7.29 -6.36 14.48
N ALA A 168 -7.67 -5.23 15.07
CA ALA A 168 -6.86 -4.56 16.08
C ALA A 168 -7.02 -5.24 17.44
N LEU A 169 -5.94 -5.82 17.96
CA LEU A 169 -5.87 -6.37 19.32
C LEU A 169 -5.45 -5.28 20.32
N GLU A 170 -5.66 -5.53 21.61
CA GLU A 170 -5.51 -4.48 22.62
C GLU A 170 -4.07 -3.94 22.78
N ASP A 171 -3.04 -4.74 22.47
CA ASP A 171 -1.63 -4.44 22.77
C ASP A 171 -0.75 -3.95 21.61
N ALA A 172 -1.34 -3.38 20.55
CA ALA A 172 -0.55 -2.93 19.40
C ALA A 172 0.33 -1.69 19.71
N LYS A 173 1.64 -1.91 19.90
CA LYS A 173 2.67 -0.85 19.88
C LYS A 173 3.23 -0.66 18.46
N ALA A 174 3.07 0.51 17.85
CA ALA A 174 3.79 0.95 16.64
C ALA A 174 3.57 2.46 16.39
N MET A 175 4.35 3.21 15.59
CA MET A 175 5.79 3.36 15.30
C MET A 175 5.96 4.73 14.56
N THR A 176 7.20 5.19 14.35
CA THR A 176 7.70 6.46 13.79
C THR A 176 7.33 6.79 12.33
N SER A 177 7.20 8.08 12.04
CA SER A 177 6.94 8.70 10.72
C SER A 177 8.17 9.37 10.11
N ALA A 178 8.22 9.52 8.78
CA ALA A 178 9.28 10.25 8.08
C ALA A 178 9.21 11.78 8.25
N THR A 179 10.18 12.49 7.64
CA THR A 179 10.30 13.95 7.67
C THR A 179 9.08 14.64 7.04
N ALA A 180 8.68 15.78 7.61
CA ALA A 180 7.44 16.48 7.25
C ALA A 180 7.39 16.96 5.78
N ASP A 181 8.55 17.11 5.13
CA ASP A 181 8.65 17.63 3.77
C ASP A 181 8.19 16.60 2.73
N VAL A 182 8.65 15.34 2.85
CA VAL A 182 8.22 14.25 1.97
C VAL A 182 6.72 13.98 2.15
N GLN A 183 6.22 14.07 3.39
CA GLN A 183 4.79 13.96 3.71
C GLN A 183 3.92 14.97 2.97
N LYS A 184 4.35 16.23 2.91
CA LYS A 184 3.61 17.29 2.21
C LYS A 184 3.58 17.05 0.71
N GLU A 185 4.70 16.68 0.10
CA GLU A 185 4.80 16.44 -1.34
C GLU A 185 3.94 15.26 -1.79
N ALA A 186 3.94 14.15 -1.05
CA ALA A 186 3.14 12.97 -1.42
C ALA A 186 1.62 13.16 -1.26
N LEU A 187 1.18 14.11 -0.42
CA LEU A 187 -0.24 14.43 -0.23
C LEU A 187 -0.78 15.44 -1.26
N VAL A 188 0.08 15.98 -2.13
CA VAL A 188 -0.36 16.89 -3.19
C VAL A 188 -1.16 16.11 -4.22
N GLN A 189 -2.47 16.33 -4.25
CA GLN A 189 -3.29 15.74 -5.30
C GLN A 189 -2.96 16.38 -6.66
N PRO A 190 -2.78 15.56 -7.72
CA PRO A 190 -2.67 16.10 -9.06
C PRO A 190 -3.96 16.85 -9.37
N ARG A 191 -3.85 18.11 -9.81
CA ARG A 191 -5.00 18.94 -10.18
C ARG A 191 -5.68 18.35 -11.42
N LEU A 192 -6.54 17.34 -11.23
CA LEU A 192 -7.48 16.85 -12.24
C LEU A 192 -8.67 17.82 -12.33
N GLY A 193 -8.40 19.03 -12.82
CA GLY A 193 -9.43 20.04 -13.01
C GLY A 193 -9.39 20.56 -14.43
N LYS A 194 -10.48 20.34 -15.20
CA LYS A 194 -10.84 21.30 -16.25
C LYS A 194 -10.94 22.67 -15.56
N ARG A 195 -10.34 23.69 -16.16
CA ARG A 195 -10.37 25.09 -15.70
C ARG A 195 -11.80 25.42 -15.25
N LYS A 196 -12.00 25.95 -14.02
CA LYS A 196 -13.34 26.31 -13.51
C LYS A 196 -14.07 27.18 -14.55
N GLU A 197 -15.03 26.60 -15.27
CA GLU A 197 -15.98 27.34 -16.12
C GLU A 197 -17.07 27.89 -15.19
N LYS A 198 -16.97 29.18 -14.85
CA LYS A 198 -17.98 29.87 -14.04
C LYS A 198 -19.29 29.96 -14.87
N ASN A 199 -20.44 29.66 -14.26
CA ASN A 199 -21.79 29.77 -14.85
C ASN A 199 -22.23 28.64 -15.81
N VAL A 200 -21.61 27.46 -15.75
CA VAL A 200 -22.05 26.28 -16.53
C VAL A 200 -22.58 25.20 -15.59
N ALA A 201 -23.80 24.70 -15.84
CA ALA A 201 -24.34 23.51 -15.20
C ALA A 201 -24.51 22.43 -16.28
N SER A 202 -24.09 21.19 -15.98
CA SER A 202 -24.34 20.02 -16.83
C SER A 202 -25.59 19.31 -16.32
N ASP A 203 -26.61 19.19 -17.16
CA ASP A 203 -27.77 18.34 -16.91
C ASP A 203 -27.48 16.92 -17.43
N ASN A 204 -28.13 15.89 -16.87
CA ASN A 204 -27.95 14.48 -17.27
C ASN A 204 -28.52 14.15 -18.66
N ILE A 205 -29.11 15.14 -19.33
CA ILE A 205 -29.49 15.09 -20.74
C ILE A 205 -28.39 15.85 -21.49
N GLU A 206 -27.56 15.14 -22.26
CA GLU A 206 -26.35 15.53 -23.04
C GLU A 206 -26.26 16.99 -23.58
N GLY A 207 -26.29 18.00 -22.72
CA GLY A 207 -26.28 19.40 -23.11
C GLY A 207 -25.63 20.28 -22.05
N LYS A 208 -24.59 21.02 -22.43
CA LYS A 208 -24.06 22.12 -21.60
C LYS A 208 -25.08 23.27 -21.61
N VAL A 209 -25.72 23.54 -20.48
CA VAL A 209 -26.63 24.69 -20.34
C VAL A 209 -25.86 25.86 -19.71
N GLY A 210 -25.72 26.95 -20.47
CA GLY A 210 -25.16 28.21 -19.98
C GLY A 210 -26.23 29.07 -19.32
N ARG A 211 -25.93 29.68 -18.16
CA ARG A 211 -26.83 30.67 -17.54
C ARG A 211 -26.68 32.03 -18.22
N MET A 212 -27.77 32.55 -18.80
CA MET A 212 -27.80 33.89 -19.39
C MET A 212 -28.14 34.92 -18.28
N TYR A 213 -27.25 35.88 -18.04
CA TYR A 213 -27.50 36.99 -17.12
C TYR A 213 -28.07 38.17 -17.91
N MET A 214 -29.31 38.56 -17.60
CA MET A 214 -29.97 39.70 -18.20
C MET A 214 -30.07 40.83 -17.16
N PRO A 215 -29.38 41.97 -17.33
CA PRO A 215 -29.43 43.06 -16.36
C PRO A 215 -30.83 43.70 -16.37
N LYS A 216 -31.25 44.27 -15.22
CA LYS A 216 -32.53 44.98 -15.11
C LYS A 216 -32.57 46.17 -16.07
N GLN A 217 -33.46 46.11 -17.04
CA GLN A 217 -33.74 47.22 -17.96
C GLN A 217 -34.52 48.29 -17.18
N LYS A 218 -33.93 49.47 -17.04
CA LYS A 218 -34.65 50.64 -16.51
C LYS A 218 -35.50 51.21 -17.65
N VAL A 219 -36.79 51.37 -17.38
CA VAL A 219 -37.73 52.11 -18.24
C VAL A 219 -37.47 53.60 -18.11
#